data_AF-A0A3N1IFM7-F1
#
_entry.id   AF-A0A3N1IFM7-F1
#
_cell.length_a   1.000
_cell.length_b   1.000
_cell.length_c   1.000
_cell.angle_alpha   90.00
_cell.angle_beta   90.00
_cell.angle_gamma   90.00
#
_symmetry.space_group_name_H-M   'P 1'
#
loop_
_entity.id
_entity.type
_entity.pdbx_description
1 polymer ?
#
loop_
_entity_poly.entity_id
_entity_poly.type
_entity_poly.pdbx_seq_one_letter_code
_entity_poly.pdbx_strand_id
1 'polypeptide(L)' 'MHSSAFPWLSNLTDEQAYEFLDEMIQAAHDAGTHTAFLHALDVLVGQHAPVPRLSPGVMS' A
#
# COMPACT_ATOMS: atom_id res chain seq x y z
N MET A 1 1.56 -5.06 -8.33
CA MET A 1 0.72 -5.76 -7.33
C MET A 1 -0.47 -6.38 -8.07
N HIS A 2 -0.80 -7.65 -7.83
CA HIS A 2 -2.03 -8.28 -8.36
C HIS A 2 -3.00 -8.42 -7.19
N SER A 3 -4.01 -7.56 -7.12
CA SER A 3 -5.03 -7.60 -6.07
C SER A 3 -6.23 -8.39 -6.56
N SER A 4 -6.63 -9.45 -5.84
CA SER A 4 -7.82 -10.23 -6.17
C SER A 4 -9.12 -9.48 -5.85
N ALA A 5 -9.07 -8.54 -4.90
CA ALA A 5 -10.20 -7.70 -4.53
C ALA A 5 -10.42 -6.57 -5.54
N PHE A 6 -9.32 -6.07 -6.14
CA PHE A 6 -9.36 -5.01 -7.15
C PHE A 6 -8.45 -5.38 -8.33
N PRO A 7 -8.91 -6.26 -9.24
CA PRO A 7 -8.09 -6.75 -10.35
C PRO A 7 -7.65 -5.62 -11.30
N TRP A 8 -8.47 -4.57 -11.41
CA TRP A 8 -8.22 -3.40 -12.26
C TRP A 8 -7.08 -2.51 -11.74
N LEU A 9 -6.77 -2.58 -10.43
CA LEU A 9 -5.67 -1.83 -9.81
C LEU A 9 -4.30 -2.26 -10.37
N SER A 10 -4.20 -3.52 -10.83
CA SER A 10 -3.01 -4.07 -11.50
C SER A 10 -2.73 -3.45 -12.87
N ASN A 11 -3.72 -2.78 -13.46
CA ASN A 11 -3.66 -2.21 -14.81
C ASN A 11 -3.44 -0.69 -14.81
N LEU A 12 -3.34 -0.07 -13.64
CA LEU A 12 -3.08 1.36 -13.53
C LEU A 12 -1.61 1.65 -13.80
N THR A 13 -1.34 2.78 -14.46
CA THR A 13 0.00 3.38 -14.45
C THR A 13 0.32 3.90 -13.05
N ASP A 14 1.59 4.12 -12.75
CA ASP A 14 2.00 4.64 -11.44
C ASP A 14 1.29 5.97 -11.12
N GLU A 15 1.20 6.89 -12.09
CA GLU A 15 0.46 8.16 -11.94
C GLU A 15 -1.02 7.94 -11.59
N GLN A 16 -1.71 7.06 -12.31
CA GLN A 16 -3.12 6.76 -12.06
C GLN A 16 -3.32 6.10 -10.68
N ALA A 17 -2.36 5.29 -10.24
CA ALA A 17 -2.40 4.69 -8.92
C ALA A 17 -2.22 5.76 -7.81
N TYR A 18 -1.36 6.76 -8.01
CA TYR A 18 -1.20 7.87 -7.07
C TYR A 18 -2.45 8.75 -7.00
N GLU A 19 -3.04 9.13 -8.14
CA GLU A 19 -4.29 9.90 -8.18
C GLU A 19 -5.42 9.16 -7.46
N PHE A 20 -5.58 7.85 -7.73
CA PHE A 20 -6.56 7.03 -7.07
C PHE A 20 -6.37 6.96 -5.54
N LEU A 21 -5.11 6.85 -5.08
CA LEU A 21 -4.81 6.85 -3.66
C LEU A 21 -5.17 8.19 -3.00
N ASP A 22 -4.92 9.31 -3.67
CA ASP A 22 -5.25 10.65 -3.18
C ASP A 22 -6.77 10.84 -3.06
N GLU A 23 -7.54 10.40 -4.08
CA GLU A 23 -9.00 10.42 -4.04
C GLU A 23 -9.58 9.56 -2.91
N MET A 24 -9.03 8.36 -2.68
CA MET A 24 -9.48 7.52 -1.56
C MET A 24 -9.17 8.13 -0.20
N ILE A 25 -8.00 8.78 -0.07
CA ILE A 25 -7.62 9.50 1.15
C ILE A 25 -8.61 10.63 1.44
N GLN A 26 -8.96 11.41 0.42
CA GLN A 26 -9.91 12.51 0.54
C GLN A 26 -11.32 12.02 0.88
N ALA A 27 -11.79 10.96 0.22
CA ALA A 27 -13.10 10.36 0.52
C ALA A 27 -13.16 9.80 1.96
N ALA A 28 -12.08 9.19 2.44
CA ALA A 28 -11.99 8.71 3.81
C ALA A 28 -11.98 9.87 4.82
N HIS A 29 -11.37 11.01 4.47
CA HIS A 29 -11.38 12.22 5.29
C HIS A 29 -12.79 12.80 5.42
N ASP A 30 -13.49 12.94 4.30
CA ASP A 30 -14.85 13.48 4.28
C ASP A 30 -15.85 12.56 5.00
N ALA A 31 -15.61 11.25 4.98
CA ALA A 31 -16.36 10.27 5.74
C ALA A 31 -15.98 10.19 7.23
N GLY A 32 -14.96 10.92 7.68
CA GLY A 32 -14.45 10.87 9.05
C GLY A 32 -13.73 9.57 9.43
N THR A 33 -13.31 8.78 8.44
CA THR A 33 -12.67 7.46 8.61
C THR A 33 -11.19 7.44 8.20
N HIS A 34 -10.65 8.59 7.78
CA HIS A 34 -9.28 8.75 7.30
C HIS A 34 -8.22 8.13 8.21
N THR A 35 -8.37 8.25 9.53
CA THR A 35 -7.42 7.68 10.49
C THR A 35 -7.38 6.14 10.45
N ALA A 36 -8.54 5.50 10.31
CA ALA A 36 -8.63 4.05 10.19
C ALA A 36 -8.12 3.57 8.82
N PHE A 37 -8.39 4.34 7.77
CA PHE A 37 -7.90 4.08 6.42
C PHE A 37 -6.37 4.17 6.34
N LEU A 38 -5.77 5.26 6.85
CA LEU A 38 -4.31 5.43 6.89
C LEU A 38 -3.64 4.34 7.72
N HIS A 39 -4.23 3.95 8.86
CA HIS A 39 -3.71 2.85 9.67
C HIS A 39 -3.71 1.52 8.91
N ALA A 40 -4.77 1.22 8.16
CA ALA A 40 -4.81 0.02 7.30
C ALA A 40 -3.77 0.07 6.18
N LEU A 41 -3.55 1.24 5.58
CA LEU A 41 -2.53 1.46 4.56
C LEU A 41 -1.11 1.25 5.11
N ASP A 42 -0.82 1.79 6.30
CA ASP A 42 0.49 1.64 6.96
C ASP A 42 0.81 0.17 7.28
N VAL A 43 -0.19 -0.59 7.74
CA VAL A 43 -0.05 -2.04 7.95
C VAL A 43 0.24 -2.79 6.64
N LEU A 44 -0.44 -2.44 5.55
CA LEU A 44 -0.20 -3.05 4.24
C LEU A 44 1.20 -2.73 3.70
N VAL A 45 1.65 -1.47 3.84
CA VAL A 45 3.00 -1.05 3.47
C VAL A 45 4.04 -1.79 4.30
N GLY A 46 3.83 -1.93 5.61
CA GLY A 46 4.71 -2.70 6.49
C GLY A 46 4.81 -4.18 6.13
N GLN A 47 3.73 -4.80 5.64
CA GLN A 47 3.72 -6.20 5.20
C GLN A 47 4.41 -6.42 3.84
N HIS A 48 4.37 -5.42 2.96
CA HIS A 48 4.98 -5.48 1.63
C HIS A 48 6.35 -4.81 1.54
N ALA A 49 6.78 -4.12 2.60
CA ALA A 49 8.13 -3.59 2.69
C ALA A 49 9.12 -4.75 2.52
N PRO A 50 10.10 -4.64 1.61
CA PRO A 50 11.08 -5.68 1.40
C PRO A 50 11.80 -5.91 2.73
N VAL A 51 11.57 -7.08 3.33
CA VAL A 51 12.32 -7.51 4.52
C VAL A 51 13.80 -7.40 4.15
N PRO A 52 14.61 -6.60 4.87
CA PRO A 52 16.04 -6.60 4.66
C PRO A 52 16.48 -8.05 4.84
N ARG A 53 16.90 -8.70 3.75
CA ARG A 53 17.54 -10.00 3.84
C ARG A 53 18.84 -9.76 4.60
N LEU A 54 18.82 -9.97 5.91
CA LEU A 54 20.03 -10.19 6.67
C LEU A 54 20.70 -11.40 6.02
N SER A 55 21.72 -11.16 5.21
CA SER A 55 22.55 -12.19 4.60
C SER A 55 22.95 -13.19 5.69
N PRO A 56 22.63 -14.48 5.56
CA PRO A 56 23.06 -15.46 6.52
C PRO A 56 24.59 -15.57 6.47
N GLY A 57 25.24 -15.08 7.53
CA GLY A 57 26.57 -15.49 7.98
C GLY A 57 27.71 -15.43 6.97
N VAL A 58 28.55 -14.39 7.07
CA VAL A 58 30.00 -14.60 6.98
C VAL A 58 30.45 -15.18 8.31
N MET A 59 30.56 -16.50 8.40
CA MET A 59 31.39 -17.20 9.38
C MET A 59 32.17 -18.29 8.65
N SER A 60 33.38 -17.94 8.23
CA SER A 60 34.66 -18.67 8.44
C SER A 60 35.72 -18.14 7.49
#